data_AF-A0A9P7Y4T7-F1
#
_entry.id   AF-A0A9P7Y4T7-F1
#
_cell.length_a   1.000
_cell.length_b   1.000
_cell.length_c   1.000
_cell.angle_alpha   90.00
_cell.angle_beta   90.00
_cell.angle_gamma   90.00
#
_symmetry.space_group_name_H-M   'P 1'
#
loop_
_entity.id
_entity.type
_entity.pdbx_description
1 polymer ?
#
loop_
_entity_poly.entity_id
_entity_poly.type
_entity_poly.pdbx_seq_one_letter_code
_entity_poly.pdbx_strand_id
1 'polypeptide(L)'
;MQETPSAPLTASEQTETTATEQIETADPDTDTCIARRYAQAVHPEDLFVVSGDSDMIAFKSIPRLIYPLGKYREMTVIDKADLLRVLEIPSDNHLLLAAIVAGNDYTSGVSYYGLSPSCDIIQSMDLPLNDIESFDCMCRNTLSAFNERFSPGNAPEKIATGWIHS
;
A
#
# COMPACT_ATOMS: atom_id res chain seq x y z
N MET A 1 -79.32 2.42 3.69
CA MET A 1 -78.56 3.56 4.23
C MET A 1 -77.80 3.05 5.45
N GLN A 2 -76.54 3.45 5.56
CA GLN A 2 -75.50 2.85 6.41
C GLN A 2 -75.66 3.18 7.90
N GLU A 3 -75.29 2.24 8.78
CA GLU A 3 -74.93 2.49 10.17
C GLU A 3 -73.45 2.13 10.40
N THR A 4 -72.76 2.97 11.18
CA THR A 4 -71.34 2.97 11.63
C THR A 4 -71.08 2.00 12.80
N PRO A 5 -69.90 1.93 13.46
CA PRO A 5 -68.47 1.99 13.07
C PRO A 5 -67.66 0.78 13.63
N SER A 6 -66.37 0.62 13.30
CA SER A 6 -65.31 0.04 14.16
C SER A 6 -63.96 -0.02 13.45
N ALA A 7 -62.95 0.65 14.01
CA ALA A 7 -61.52 0.34 13.84
C ALA A 7 -61.08 -0.56 15.01
N PRO A 8 -59.79 -0.98 15.19
CA PRO A 8 -58.58 -0.86 14.35
C PRO A 8 -57.79 -2.21 14.25
N LEU A 9 -56.64 -2.24 13.54
CA LEU A 9 -55.32 -2.70 14.04
C LEU A 9 -54.31 -3.00 12.89
N THR A 10 -53.11 -2.45 13.09
CA THR A 10 -51.78 -2.93 12.68
C THR A 10 -51.44 -3.06 11.19
N ALA A 11 -50.55 -2.19 10.72
CA ALA A 11 -49.15 -2.55 10.48
C ALA A 11 -48.32 -1.27 10.37
N SER A 12 -47.33 -1.14 11.26
CA SER A 12 -46.31 -0.10 11.21
C SER A 12 -45.53 -0.23 9.90
N GLU A 13 -45.60 0.78 9.04
CA GLU A 13 -44.63 0.94 7.96
C GLU A 13 -43.28 1.27 8.60
N GLN A 14 -42.46 0.23 8.81
CA GLN A 14 -41.04 0.40 9.03
C GLN A 14 -40.44 0.93 7.73
N THR A 15 -40.06 2.20 7.74
CA THR A 15 -39.03 2.76 6.86
C THR A 15 -37.75 1.95 7.06
N GLU A 16 -37.54 0.95 6.21
CA GLU A 16 -36.24 0.32 6.03
C GLU A 16 -35.47 1.20 5.03
N THR A 17 -34.83 2.23 5.57
CA THR A 17 -33.84 3.01 4.84
C THR A 17 -32.62 2.11 4.67
N THR A 18 -32.63 1.25 3.66
CA THR A 18 -31.42 0.60 3.18
C THR A 18 -30.55 1.70 2.62
N ALA A 19 -29.70 2.28 3.47
CA ALA A 19 -28.57 3.05 3.04
C ALA A 19 -27.69 2.09 2.25
N THR A 20 -27.95 2.01 0.95
CA THR A 20 -26.95 1.56 -0.01
C THR A 20 -25.85 2.60 0.11
N GLU A 21 -24.88 2.31 0.97
CA GLU A 21 -23.59 2.97 0.98
C GLU A 21 -23.07 2.81 -0.44
N GLN A 22 -23.26 3.86 -1.24
CA GLN A 22 -22.58 4.02 -2.50
C GLN A 22 -21.12 4.15 -2.09
N ILE A 23 -20.42 3.01 -2.06
CA ILE A 23 -18.98 3.00 -2.16
C ILE A 23 -18.73 3.69 -3.50
N GLU A 24 -18.44 4.98 -3.42
CA GLU A 24 -17.90 5.76 -4.50
C GLU A 24 -16.65 4.99 -4.93
N THR A 25 -16.79 4.19 -5.98
CA THR A 25 -15.65 3.51 -6.60
C THR A 25 -14.85 4.61 -7.25
N ALA A 26 -14.01 5.28 -6.47
CA ALA A 26 -12.96 6.14 -6.98
C ALA A 26 -12.29 5.37 -8.11
N ASP A 27 -12.22 5.98 -9.29
CA ASP A 27 -11.50 5.39 -10.41
C ASP A 27 -10.10 5.03 -9.89
N PRO A 28 -9.71 3.74 -9.93
CA PRO A 28 -8.39 3.35 -9.45
C PRO A 28 -7.34 4.14 -10.22
N ASP A 29 -6.33 4.63 -9.51
CA ASP A 29 -5.18 5.28 -10.14
C ASP A 29 -4.60 4.38 -11.25
N THR A 30 -3.91 5.01 -12.20
CA THR A 30 -3.37 4.31 -13.38
C THR A 30 -2.41 3.19 -12.97
N ASP A 31 -1.69 3.38 -11.87
CA ASP A 31 -0.72 2.44 -11.34
C ASP A 31 -1.38 1.16 -10.84
N THR A 32 -2.45 1.29 -10.07
CA THR A 32 -3.31 0.20 -9.58
C THR A 32 -3.96 -0.53 -10.75
N CYS A 33 -4.40 0.19 -11.78
CA CYS A 33 -4.89 -0.44 -13.01
C CYS A 33 -3.82 -1.30 -13.68
N ILE A 34 -2.61 -0.76 -13.87
CA ILE A 34 -1.49 -1.48 -14.48
C ILE A 34 -1.12 -2.70 -13.65
N ALA A 35 -0.94 -2.54 -12.34
CA ALA A 35 -0.57 -3.61 -11.43
C ALA A 35 -1.63 -4.73 -11.38
N ARG A 36 -2.92 -4.36 -11.41
CA ARG A 36 -4.03 -5.32 -11.48
C ARG A 36 -4.05 -6.07 -12.81
N ARG A 37 -3.86 -5.37 -13.93
CA ARG A 37 -3.79 -6.00 -15.26
C ARG A 37 -2.60 -6.94 -15.39
N TYR A 38 -1.46 -6.56 -14.81
CA TYR A 38 -0.30 -7.43 -14.74
C TYR A 38 -0.61 -8.71 -13.94
N ALA A 39 -1.23 -8.58 -12.77
CA ALA A 39 -1.63 -9.72 -11.93
C ALA A 39 -2.62 -10.67 -12.63
N GLN A 40 -3.44 -10.14 -13.54
CA GLN A 40 -4.44 -10.89 -14.30
C GLN A 40 -3.93 -11.41 -15.66
N ALA A 41 -2.68 -11.12 -16.01
CA ALA A 41 -2.12 -11.58 -17.27
C ALA A 41 -2.02 -13.11 -17.31
N VAL A 42 -2.21 -13.68 -18.49
CA VAL A 42 -2.06 -15.14 -18.71
C VAL A 42 -0.59 -15.55 -18.64
N HIS A 43 0.30 -14.67 -19.12
CA HIS A 43 1.76 -14.86 -19.16
C HIS A 43 2.46 -13.63 -18.55
N PRO A 44 2.35 -13.40 -17.22
CA PRO A 44 3.01 -12.27 -16.56
C PRO A 44 4.53 -12.29 -16.72
N GLU A 45 5.14 -13.47 -16.83
CA GLU A 45 6.58 -13.69 -17.04
C GLU A 45 7.13 -13.14 -18.36
N ASP A 46 6.27 -12.79 -19.31
CA ASP A 46 6.65 -12.18 -20.59
C ASP A 46 6.46 -10.65 -20.58
N LEU A 47 5.86 -10.10 -19.52
CA LEU A 47 5.50 -8.69 -19.44
C LEU A 47 6.54 -7.85 -18.69
N PHE A 48 6.70 -6.62 -19.16
CA PHE A 48 7.43 -5.56 -18.49
C PHE A 48 6.49 -4.37 -18.27
N VAL A 49 6.53 -3.79 -17.08
CA VAL A 49 5.92 -2.48 -16.86
C VAL A 49 6.91 -1.42 -17.32
N VAL A 50 6.46 -0.40 -18.04
CA VAL A 50 7.28 0.74 -18.45
C VAL A 50 6.70 1.98 -17.77
N SER A 51 7.42 2.57 -16.83
CA SER A 51 6.96 3.76 -16.12
C SER A 51 8.13 4.64 -15.68
N GLY A 52 7.88 5.95 -15.65
CA GLY A 52 8.74 6.92 -14.97
C GLY A 52 8.44 7.06 -13.48
N ASP A 53 7.43 6.36 -12.99
CA ASP A 53 7.04 6.31 -11.60
C ASP A 53 7.76 5.14 -10.90
N SER A 54 8.48 5.47 -9.82
CA SER A 54 9.21 4.50 -9.01
C SER A 54 8.30 3.67 -8.12
N ASP A 55 7.11 4.16 -7.78
CA ASP A 55 6.16 3.45 -6.91
C ASP A 55 5.70 2.13 -7.52
N MET A 56 5.73 2.05 -8.86
CA MET A 56 5.43 0.83 -9.62
C MET A 56 6.23 -0.39 -9.16
N ILE A 57 7.48 -0.24 -8.72
CA ILE A 57 8.29 -1.39 -8.26
C ILE A 57 7.84 -1.92 -6.90
N ALA A 58 7.11 -1.13 -6.11
CA ALA A 58 6.63 -1.53 -4.79
C ALA A 58 5.33 -2.38 -4.87
N PHE A 59 4.62 -2.38 -5.99
CA PHE A 59 3.49 -3.27 -6.21
C PHE A 59 3.98 -4.72 -6.29
N LYS A 60 3.44 -5.61 -5.45
CA LYS A 60 3.80 -7.03 -5.42
C LYS A 60 3.71 -7.71 -6.79
N SER A 61 2.65 -7.42 -7.54
CA SER A 61 2.39 -8.04 -8.83
C SER A 61 3.38 -7.67 -9.92
N ILE A 62 4.21 -6.62 -9.74
CA ILE A 62 5.16 -6.14 -10.74
C ILE A 62 6.55 -6.65 -10.40
N PRO A 63 7.06 -7.72 -11.04
CA PRO A 63 8.41 -8.22 -10.80
C PRO A 63 9.47 -7.44 -11.58
N ARG A 64 9.10 -6.74 -12.66
CA ARG A 64 10.04 -6.07 -13.58
C ARG A 64 9.51 -4.73 -14.06
N LEU A 65 10.34 -3.71 -13.91
CA LEU A 65 10.05 -2.34 -14.31
C LEU A 65 11.14 -1.83 -15.26
N ILE A 66 10.75 -1.27 -16.39
CA ILE A 66 11.63 -0.45 -17.23
C ILE A 66 11.47 0.99 -16.75
N TYR A 67 12.53 1.53 -16.16
CA TYR A 67 12.57 2.84 -15.53
C TYR A 67 13.69 3.70 -16.12
N PRO A 68 13.46 5.00 -16.39
CA PRO A 68 14.50 5.91 -16.86
C PRO A 68 15.44 6.30 -15.72
N LEU A 69 16.66 5.77 -15.71
CA LEU A 69 17.70 6.09 -14.72
C LEU A 69 18.78 7.04 -15.25
N GLY A 70 19.42 7.74 -14.32
CA GLY A 70 20.59 8.57 -14.60
C GLY A 70 20.28 9.90 -15.30
N LYS A 71 21.35 10.67 -15.53
CA LYS A 71 21.27 12.03 -16.09
C LYS A 71 20.62 12.08 -17.48
N TYR A 72 20.78 11.01 -18.25
CA TYR A 72 20.28 10.92 -19.63
C TYR A 72 18.99 10.10 -19.76
N ARG A 73 18.37 9.69 -18.63
CA ARG A 73 17.14 8.90 -18.62
C ARG A 73 17.23 7.63 -19.46
N GLU A 74 18.33 6.90 -19.28
CA GLU A 74 18.55 5.62 -19.94
C GLU A 74 17.53 4.61 -19.43
N MET A 75 16.79 3.99 -20.36
CA MET A 75 15.79 2.99 -20.03
C MET A 75 16.47 1.75 -19.48
N THR A 76 16.30 1.51 -18.17
CA THR A 76 16.94 0.42 -17.45
C THR A 76 15.89 -0.58 -17.00
N VAL A 77 16.15 -1.86 -17.20
CA VAL A 77 15.34 -2.93 -16.62
C VAL A 77 15.75 -3.10 -15.16
N ILE A 78 14.78 -2.97 -14.27
CA ILE A 78 14.89 -3.24 -12.84
C ILE A 78 14.12 -4.53 -12.57
N ASP A 79 14.86 -5.61 -12.31
CA ASP A 79 14.32 -6.84 -11.76
C ASP A 79 14.15 -6.68 -10.23
N LYS A 80 12.93 -6.82 -9.73
CA LYS A 80 12.63 -6.65 -8.31
C LYS A 80 13.44 -7.62 -7.44
N ALA A 81 13.60 -8.86 -7.89
CA ALA A 81 14.40 -9.86 -7.17
C ALA A 81 15.86 -9.40 -6.98
N ASP A 82 16.44 -8.77 -8.00
CA ASP A 82 17.79 -8.20 -7.91
C ASP A 82 17.82 -6.97 -7.01
N LEU A 83 16.81 -6.10 -7.08
CA LEU A 83 16.66 -4.95 -6.19
C LEU A 83 16.61 -5.39 -4.73
N LEU A 84 15.75 -6.35 -4.40
CA LEU A 84 15.62 -6.90 -3.05
C LEU A 84 16.95 -7.48 -2.56
N ARG A 85 17.65 -8.23 -3.41
CA ARG A 85 18.96 -8.81 -3.08
C ARG A 85 20.02 -7.74 -2.84
N VAL A 86 20.12 -6.72 -3.69
CA VAL A 86 21.13 -5.66 -3.59
C VAL A 86 20.88 -4.77 -2.38
N LEU A 87 19.62 -4.53 -2.03
CA LEU A 87 19.23 -3.74 -0.85
C LEU A 87 19.08 -4.59 0.42
N GLU A 88 19.35 -5.89 0.34
CA GLU A 88 19.16 -6.87 1.42
C GLU A 88 17.74 -6.82 2.03
N ILE A 89 16.73 -6.47 1.22
CA ILE A 89 15.34 -6.36 1.64
C ILE A 89 14.69 -7.76 1.63
N PRO A 90 14.10 -8.25 2.74
CA PRO A 90 13.71 -9.66 2.86
C PRO A 90 12.50 -10.06 2.01
N SER A 91 11.59 -9.13 1.72
CA SER A 91 10.38 -9.41 0.93
C SER A 91 9.75 -8.16 0.35
N ASP A 92 8.79 -8.34 -0.57
CA ASP A 92 8.01 -7.25 -1.16
C ASP A 92 7.31 -6.36 -0.12
N ASN A 93 6.88 -6.93 1.02
CA ASN A 93 6.28 -6.13 2.09
C ASN A 93 7.28 -5.19 2.75
N HIS A 94 8.53 -5.61 2.87
CA HIS A 94 9.61 -4.77 3.36
C HIS A 94 9.96 -3.69 2.34
N LEU A 95 9.93 -4.01 1.05
CA LEU A 95 10.13 -3.02 -0.02
C LEU A 95 9.03 -1.96 -0.01
N LEU A 96 7.77 -2.37 0.13
CA LEU A 96 6.63 -1.47 0.30
C LEU A 96 6.83 -0.57 1.51
N LEU A 97 7.18 -1.14 2.67
CA LEU A 97 7.42 -0.34 3.87
C LEU A 97 8.58 0.64 3.65
N ALA A 98 9.63 0.24 2.94
CA ALA A 98 10.75 1.13 2.62
C ALA A 98 10.32 2.30 1.72
N ALA A 99 9.49 2.03 0.71
CA ALA A 99 8.91 3.07 -0.14
C ALA A 99 8.03 4.06 0.66
N ILE A 100 7.20 3.54 1.57
CA ILE A 100 6.36 4.36 2.45
C ILE A 100 7.20 5.23 3.39
N VAL A 101 8.22 4.65 4.03
CA VAL A 101 9.05 5.38 5.00
C VAL A 101 9.87 6.46 4.29
N ALA A 102 10.40 6.18 3.10
CA ALA A 102 11.12 7.16 2.28
C ALA A 102 10.21 8.27 1.72
N GLY A 103 8.90 8.04 1.71
CA GLY A 103 7.91 8.92 1.11
C GLY A 103 7.60 8.55 -0.33
N ASN A 104 6.33 8.59 -0.67
CA ASN A 104 5.79 8.29 -1.98
C ASN A 104 4.58 9.19 -2.27
N ASP A 105 3.94 9.05 -3.43
CA ASP A 105 2.83 9.94 -3.81
C ASP A 105 1.60 9.82 -2.89
N TYR A 106 1.53 8.73 -2.11
CA TYR A 106 0.43 8.41 -1.19
C TYR A 106 0.77 8.74 0.27
N THR A 107 2.04 8.92 0.62
CA THR A 107 2.52 9.11 2.00
C THR A 107 3.68 10.10 2.04
N SER A 108 3.62 11.07 2.95
CA SER A 108 4.66 12.09 3.10
C SER A 108 6.02 11.57 3.60
N GLY A 109 6.17 10.25 3.79
CA GLY A 109 7.33 9.65 4.43
C GLY A 109 7.39 9.90 5.92
N VAL A 110 8.33 9.23 6.60
CA VAL A 110 8.65 9.49 7.99
C VAL A 110 9.84 10.45 8.03
N SER A 111 9.65 11.61 8.67
CA SER A 111 10.72 12.60 8.81
C SER A 111 11.97 11.98 9.45
N TYR A 112 13.15 12.37 8.96
CA TYR A 112 14.48 11.92 9.41
C TYR A 112 14.90 10.49 9.01
N TYR A 113 14.04 9.74 8.32
CA TYR A 113 14.38 8.41 7.79
C TYR A 113 14.45 8.44 6.26
N GLY A 114 15.68 8.47 5.72
CA GLY A 114 15.91 8.25 4.29
C GLY A 114 15.86 6.76 3.94
N LEU A 115 15.77 6.41 2.65
CA LEU A 115 15.64 5.01 2.19
C LEU A 115 16.71 4.08 2.80
N SER A 116 17.99 4.48 2.78
CA SER A 116 19.09 3.64 3.27
C SER A 116 19.05 3.39 4.79
N PRO A 117 18.94 4.41 5.67
CA PRO A 117 18.71 4.17 7.11
C PRO A 117 17.43 3.40 7.42
N SER A 118 16.41 3.50 6.56
CA SER A 118 15.14 2.80 6.73
C SER A 118 15.28 1.32 6.44
N CYS A 119 16.07 0.93 5.44
CA CYS A 119 16.26 -0.48 5.07
C CYS A 119 16.76 -1.32 6.26
N ASP A 120 17.77 -0.86 7.01
CA ASP A 120 18.32 -1.61 8.14
C ASP A 120 17.27 -1.88 9.24
N ILE A 121 16.43 -0.88 9.53
CA ILE A 121 15.36 -0.99 10.53
C ILE A 121 14.27 -1.91 10.01
N ILE A 122 13.87 -1.73 8.75
CA ILE A 122 12.80 -2.47 8.09
C ILE A 122 13.16 -3.94 7.95
N GLN A 123 14.40 -4.27 7.60
CA GLN A 123 14.91 -5.64 7.52
C GLN A 123 14.71 -6.43 8.82
N SER A 124 14.75 -5.75 9.97
CA SER A 124 14.57 -6.38 11.28
C SER A 124 13.10 -6.63 11.66
N MET A 125 12.15 -6.20 10.83
CA MET A 125 10.73 -6.31 11.12
C MET A 125 10.18 -7.66 10.69
N ASP A 126 9.26 -8.19 11.49
CA ASP A 126 8.42 -9.31 11.10
C ASP A 126 7.10 -8.75 10.57
N LEU A 127 6.99 -8.65 9.24
CA LEU A 127 5.83 -8.09 8.54
C LEU A 127 4.92 -9.20 7.99
N PRO A 128 3.61 -9.19 8.31
CA PRO A 128 2.70 -10.22 7.84
C PRO A 128 2.53 -10.15 6.31
N LEU A 129 2.41 -11.32 5.69
CA LEU A 129 2.16 -11.52 4.25
C LEU A 129 0.72 -11.14 3.87
N ASN A 130 0.27 -9.92 4.15
CA ASN A 130 -1.09 -9.53 3.75
C ASN A 130 -1.10 -9.08 2.29
N ASP A 131 -2.05 -9.63 1.53
CA ASP A 131 -2.43 -9.15 0.21
C ASP A 131 -3.55 -8.13 0.38
N ILE A 132 -3.27 -6.88 0.05
CA ILE A 132 -4.26 -5.80 0.07
C ILE A 132 -4.53 -5.40 -1.38
N GLU A 133 -5.78 -5.15 -1.71
CA GLU A 133 -6.28 -5.06 -3.09
C GLU A 133 -5.93 -3.75 -3.82
N SER A 134 -5.42 -2.72 -3.12
CA SER A 134 -4.92 -1.46 -3.72
C SER A 134 -3.69 -0.91 -3.01
N PHE A 135 -2.82 -0.22 -3.76
CA PHE A 135 -1.55 0.30 -3.25
C PHE A 135 -1.71 1.46 -2.28
N ASP A 136 -2.65 2.37 -2.52
CA ASP A 136 -2.98 3.42 -1.55
C ASP A 136 -3.48 2.83 -0.21
N CYS A 137 -4.34 1.82 -0.24
CA CYS A 137 -4.79 1.11 0.96
C CYS A 137 -3.60 0.39 1.65
N MET A 138 -2.71 -0.22 0.87
CA MET A 138 -1.47 -0.81 1.37
C MET A 138 -0.61 0.22 2.10
N CYS A 139 -0.41 1.39 1.50
CA CYS A 139 0.40 2.48 2.05
C CYS A 139 -0.15 2.99 3.38
N ARG A 140 -1.45 3.27 3.45
CA ARG A 140 -2.10 3.78 4.67
C ARG A 140 -2.09 2.78 5.82
N ASN A 141 -2.43 1.52 5.57
CA ASN A 141 -2.43 0.47 6.60
C ASN A 141 -1.02 0.18 7.12
N THR A 142 -0.05 0.13 6.22
CA THR A 142 1.35 -0.16 6.57
C THR A 142 1.97 0.99 7.37
N LEU A 143 1.71 2.24 6.99
CA LEU A 143 2.16 3.41 7.75
C LEU A 143 1.52 3.48 9.15
N SER A 144 0.23 3.16 9.28
CA SER A 144 -0.45 3.11 10.58
C SER A 144 0.21 2.07 11.49
N ALA A 145 0.44 0.85 10.98
CA ALA A 145 1.09 -0.22 11.73
C ALA A 145 2.53 0.14 12.14
N PHE A 146 3.28 0.81 11.26
CA PHE A 146 4.63 1.31 11.57
C PHE A 146 4.59 2.35 12.70
N ASN A 147 3.70 3.34 12.60
CA ASN A 147 3.59 4.41 13.60
C ASN A 147 3.14 3.89 14.97
N GLU A 148 2.26 2.89 15.03
CA GLU A 148 1.87 2.26 16.31
C GLU A 148 3.05 1.57 17.00
N ARG A 149 3.91 0.91 16.21
CA ARG A 149 5.06 0.14 16.71
C ARG A 149 6.25 1.02 17.10
N PHE A 150 6.44 2.15 16.44
CA PHE A 150 7.58 3.05 16.65
C PHE A 150 7.19 4.44 17.17
N SER A 151 5.97 4.59 17.69
CA SER A 151 5.60 5.75 18.48
C SER A 151 6.60 5.96 19.62
N PRO A 152 6.88 7.21 20.04
CA PRO A 152 7.91 7.53 21.04
C PRO A 152 7.82 6.80 22.40
N GLY A 153 6.74 6.05 22.67
CA GLY A 153 6.57 5.20 23.85
C GLY A 153 6.69 3.68 23.63
N ASN A 154 6.80 3.20 22.38
CA ASN A 154 6.80 1.77 22.02
C ASN A 154 8.04 1.32 21.24
N ALA A 155 8.98 2.23 20.94
CA ALA A 155 10.16 1.88 20.18
C ALA A 155 11.01 0.83 20.93
N PRO A 156 11.40 -0.29 20.29
CA PRO A 156 12.23 -1.30 20.91
C PRO A 156 13.58 -0.71 21.34
N GLU A 157 14.08 -1.10 22.52
CA GLU A 157 15.30 -0.57 23.17
C GLU A 157 16.56 -0.55 22.27
N LYS A 158 16.59 -1.38 21.21
CA LYS A 158 17.67 -1.39 20.22
C LYS A 158 17.75 -0.12 19.37
N ILE A 159 16.65 0.63 19.19
CA ILE A 159 16.64 1.89 18.43
C ILE A 159 17.14 3.05 19.31
N ALA A 160 16.88 2.99 20.61
CA ALA A 160 17.27 4.03 21.56
C ALA A 160 18.79 4.12 21.81
N THR A 161 19.55 3.07 21.47
CA THR A 161 20.99 2.97 21.80
C THR A 161 21.93 3.25 20.63
N GLY A 162 21.43 3.39 19.39
CA GLY A 162 22.25 3.62 18.20
C GLY A 162 22.52 5.09 17.82
N TRP A 163 21.84 6.06 18.43
CA TRP A 163 21.81 7.46 17.96
C TRP A 163 22.63 8.45 18.79
N ILE A 164 23.68 7.97 19.46
CA ILE A 164 24.70 8.84 20.07
C ILE A 164 26.03 8.51 19.39
N HIS A 165 26.37 9.31 18.38
CA HIS A 165 27.63 9.36 17.60
C HIS A 165 27.72 8.41 16.39
N SER A 166 27.50 8.96 15.19
CA SER A 166 28.50 9.04 14.09
C SER A 166 27.99 9.94 12.97
#